data_AF-A0A258YHN6-F1
#
_entry.id   AF-A0A258YHN6-F1
#
_cell.length_a   1.000
_cell.length_b   1.000
_cell.length_c   1.000
_cell.angle_alpha   90.00
_cell.angle_beta   90.00
_cell.angle_gamma   90.00
#
_symmetry.space_group_name_H-M   'P 1'
#
loop_
_entity.id
_entity.type
_entity.pdbx_description
1 polymer ?
#
loop_
_entity_poly.entity_id
_entity_poly.type
_entity_poly.pdbx_seq_one_letter_code
_entity_poly.pdbx_strand_id
1 'polypeptide(L)'
;NLNDNQFKFTGYPLFKEMTSTYADQLEKWKATRLDTYKGSLIYFIRSLFANQLQTDGYEIYPLIKVDDFEKKRVKQLYKNYQEELKNKGQTNILLKDSLDYYSKVAKLSGEENRVILDKQVNRDEILFKVDTSISKDAYFFEFDNSLHVSYVFKKEPYEYTKFMNKRPYKDNISSDISLPFNKGVTIFKNGSYYFGENIFLEGYWAWSEKLSTMLPFNYDPKD
;
A
#
# COMPACT_ATOMS: atom_id res chain seq x y z
N ASN A 1 -23.41 5.35 6.13
CA ASN A 1 -22.93 4.63 7.32
C ASN A 1 -21.55 5.17 7.69
N LEU A 2 -21.50 6.07 8.69
CA LEU A 2 -20.26 6.64 9.22
C LEU A 2 -19.77 5.91 10.49
N ASN A 3 -20.41 4.78 10.84
CA ASN A 3 -20.17 4.10 12.12
C ASN A 3 -18.91 3.22 12.16
N ASP A 4 -18.30 2.89 11.01
CA ASP A 4 -17.20 1.93 10.94
C ASP A 4 -15.82 2.58 10.71
N ASN A 5 -15.69 3.92 10.83
CA ASN A 5 -14.48 4.67 10.44
C ASN A 5 -14.01 4.42 8.99
N GLN A 6 -14.92 3.98 8.13
CA GLN A 6 -14.65 3.70 6.72
C GLN A 6 -15.25 4.81 5.84
N PHE A 7 -14.50 5.17 4.79
CA PHE A 7 -14.96 6.07 3.74
C PHE A 7 -15.06 5.30 2.42
N LYS A 8 -16.25 5.34 1.81
CA LYS A 8 -16.49 4.75 0.49
C LYS A 8 -17.02 5.84 -0.45
N PHE A 9 -16.41 5.94 -1.63
CA PHE A 9 -16.87 6.79 -2.71
C PHE A 9 -17.16 5.93 -3.94
N THR A 10 -18.37 6.06 -4.50
CA THR A 10 -18.78 5.39 -5.73
C THR A 10 -19.30 6.44 -6.71
N GLY A 11 -18.61 6.62 -7.83
CA GLY A 11 -19.01 7.56 -8.86
C GLY A 11 -17.89 7.84 -9.85
N TYR A 12 -18.22 8.52 -10.95
CA TYR A 12 -17.27 8.93 -11.98
C TYR A 12 -17.09 10.45 -11.90
N PRO A 13 -16.00 10.95 -11.29
CA PRO A 13 -15.75 12.38 -11.26
C PRO A 13 -15.48 12.91 -12.67
N LEU A 14 -16.13 14.03 -13.01
CA LEU A 14 -15.85 14.76 -14.24
C LEU A 14 -14.82 15.85 -13.95
N PHE A 15 -13.74 15.86 -14.72
CA PHE A 15 -12.68 16.86 -14.61
C PHE A 15 -12.75 17.85 -15.76
N LYS A 16 -12.51 19.13 -15.45
CA LYS A 16 -12.33 20.19 -16.44
C LYS A 16 -11.02 20.89 -16.15
N GLU A 17 -10.23 21.13 -17.20
CA GLU A 17 -8.96 21.83 -17.06
C GLU A 17 -9.18 23.23 -16.50
N MET A 18 -8.40 23.58 -15.48
CA MET A 18 -8.43 24.90 -14.88
C MET A 18 -7.69 25.88 -15.80
N THR A 19 -8.36 26.96 -16.16
CA THR A 19 -7.80 28.01 -17.01
C THR A 19 -7.56 29.27 -16.19
N SER A 20 -6.42 29.92 -16.41
CA SER A 20 -6.11 31.24 -15.85
C SER A 20 -5.37 32.08 -16.88
N THR A 21 -5.55 33.39 -16.82
CA THR A 21 -4.74 34.35 -17.57
C THR A 21 -3.37 34.60 -16.92
N TYR A 22 -3.19 34.17 -15.68
CA TYR A 22 -1.98 34.38 -14.90
C TYR A 22 -1.06 33.16 -14.98
N ALA A 23 0.15 33.35 -15.53
CA ALA A 23 1.09 32.26 -15.76
C ALA A 23 1.59 31.59 -14.47
N ASP A 24 1.82 32.37 -13.41
CA ASP A 24 2.23 31.88 -12.09
C ASP A 24 1.18 30.95 -11.46
N GLN A 25 -0.10 31.25 -11.66
CA GLN A 25 -1.19 30.41 -11.20
C GLN A 25 -1.24 29.07 -11.95
N LEU A 26 -1.03 29.08 -13.27
CA LEU A 26 -0.95 27.85 -14.07
C LEU A 26 0.21 26.97 -13.63
N GLU A 27 1.40 27.55 -13.43
CA GLU A 27 2.58 26.84 -12.95
C GLU A 27 2.37 26.24 -11.56
N LYS A 28 1.74 27.00 -10.66
CA LYS A 28 1.37 26.50 -9.33
C LYS A 28 0.44 25.29 -9.43
N TRP A 29 -0.59 25.32 -10.27
CA TRP A 29 -1.50 24.19 -10.46
C TRP A 29 -0.81 22.98 -11.09
N LYS A 30 0.09 23.18 -12.07
CA LYS A 30 0.90 22.10 -12.64
C LYS A 30 1.79 21.46 -11.57
N ALA A 31 2.49 22.25 -10.78
CA ALA A 31 3.33 21.77 -9.68
C ALA A 31 2.53 21.00 -8.62
N THR A 32 1.37 21.51 -8.20
CA THR A 32 0.49 20.83 -7.23
C THR A 32 -0.05 19.51 -7.77
N ARG A 33 -0.46 19.46 -9.05
CA ARG A 33 -0.91 18.20 -9.68
C ARG A 33 0.20 17.17 -9.75
N LEU A 34 1.42 17.58 -10.13
CA LEU A 34 2.57 16.69 -10.18
C LEU A 34 2.94 16.18 -8.77
N ASP A 35 2.91 17.04 -7.76
CA ASP A 35 3.12 16.62 -6.37
C ASP A 35 2.05 15.63 -5.90
N THR A 36 0.78 15.89 -6.23
CA THR A 36 -0.35 15.00 -5.90
C THR A 36 -0.21 13.65 -6.60
N TYR A 37 0.21 13.64 -7.87
CA TYR A 37 0.44 12.43 -8.63
C TYR A 37 1.54 11.57 -8.01
N LYS A 38 2.68 12.18 -7.64
CA LYS A 38 3.80 11.47 -7.01
C LYS A 38 3.41 10.93 -5.64
N GLY A 39 3.30 9.61 -5.56
CA GLY A 39 2.90 8.90 -4.35
C GLY A 39 1.41 8.59 -4.25
N SER A 40 0.61 8.94 -5.26
CA SER A 40 -0.80 8.54 -5.36
C SER A 40 -0.96 7.05 -5.69
N LEU A 41 -2.16 6.52 -5.46
CA LEU A 41 -2.52 5.17 -5.87
C LEU A 41 -2.44 4.99 -7.39
N ILE A 42 -2.88 5.97 -8.18
CA ILE A 42 -2.80 5.90 -9.64
C ILE A 42 -1.34 5.80 -10.13
N TYR A 43 -0.41 6.51 -9.48
CA TYR A 43 1.01 6.39 -9.81
C TYR A 43 1.57 5.02 -9.45
N PHE A 44 1.21 4.47 -8.28
CA PHE A 44 1.57 3.12 -7.88
C PHE A 44 1.07 2.07 -8.88
N ILE A 45 -0.20 2.10 -9.27
CA ILE A 45 -0.79 1.14 -10.22
C ILE A 45 -0.12 1.25 -11.59
N ARG A 46 0.16 2.47 -12.08
CA ARG A 46 0.89 2.66 -13.35
C ARG A 46 2.32 2.13 -13.28
N SER A 47 3.02 2.38 -12.19
CA SER A 47 4.37 1.89 -11.96
C SER A 47 4.43 0.36 -11.87
N LEU A 48 3.46 -0.24 -11.16
CA LEU A 48 3.23 -1.67 -11.10
C LEU A 48 2.98 -2.24 -12.51
N PHE A 49 2.08 -1.62 -13.29
CA PHE A 49 1.77 -2.06 -14.66
C PHE A 49 3.02 -2.03 -15.56
N ALA A 50 3.78 -0.93 -15.52
CA ALA A 50 4.93 -0.66 -16.37
C ALA A 50 6.22 -1.38 -15.96
N ASN A 51 6.22 -2.12 -14.84
CA ASN A 51 7.39 -2.74 -14.25
C ASN A 51 8.48 -1.71 -13.86
N GLN A 52 8.03 -0.66 -13.16
CA GLN A 52 8.86 0.49 -12.78
C GLN A 52 8.84 0.77 -11.28
N LEU A 53 8.35 -0.17 -10.45
CA LEU A 53 8.19 0.04 -9.00
C LEU A 53 9.46 0.60 -8.36
N GLN A 54 10.60 -0.07 -8.52
CA GLN A 54 11.85 0.33 -7.90
C GLN A 54 12.38 1.66 -8.48
N THR A 55 12.28 1.86 -9.79
CA THR A 55 12.73 3.09 -10.45
C THR A 55 11.89 4.30 -10.03
N ASP A 56 10.61 4.07 -9.76
CA ASP A 56 9.68 5.11 -9.32
C ASP A 56 9.69 5.28 -7.79
N GLY A 57 10.43 4.45 -7.04
CA GLY A 57 10.63 4.59 -5.60
C GLY A 57 9.59 3.87 -4.74
N TYR A 58 8.95 2.82 -5.27
CA TYR A 58 8.05 1.97 -4.52
C TYR A 58 8.75 0.72 -3.97
N GLU A 59 8.51 0.46 -2.69
CA GLU A 59 8.83 -0.79 -2.03
C GLU A 59 7.54 -1.43 -1.49
N ILE A 60 7.45 -2.76 -1.60
CA ILE A 60 6.25 -3.52 -1.23
C ILE A 60 6.67 -4.64 -0.30
N TYR A 61 6.00 -4.76 0.84
CA TYR A 61 6.26 -5.80 1.83
C TYR A 61 4.97 -6.50 2.23
N PRO A 62 4.98 -7.80 2.55
CA PRO A 62 3.82 -8.47 3.10
C PRO A 62 3.43 -7.86 4.45
N LEU A 63 2.14 -7.63 4.64
CA LEU A 63 1.56 -7.19 5.90
C LEU A 63 0.59 -8.25 6.42
N ILE A 64 0.83 -8.71 7.65
CA ILE A 64 -0.01 -9.70 8.31
C ILE A 64 -0.71 -9.02 9.49
N LYS A 65 -2.04 -9.10 9.53
CA LYS A 65 -2.84 -8.73 10.71
C LYS A 65 -2.86 -9.90 11.69
N VAL A 66 -2.65 -9.61 12.97
CA VAL A 66 -2.42 -10.59 14.03
C VAL A 66 -3.38 -10.30 15.19
N ASP A 67 -4.29 -11.22 15.44
CA ASP A 67 -5.21 -11.14 16.58
C ASP A 67 -4.52 -11.52 17.90
N ASP A 68 -5.21 -11.27 19.02
CA ASP A 68 -4.65 -11.51 20.34
C ASP A 68 -4.44 -12.99 20.67
N PHE A 69 -5.19 -13.92 20.06
CA PHE A 69 -4.99 -15.35 20.23
C PHE A 69 -3.69 -15.78 19.56
N GLU A 70 -3.46 -15.32 18.33
CA GLU A 70 -2.24 -15.59 17.58
C GLU A 70 -1.02 -14.96 18.23
N LYS A 71 -1.12 -13.72 18.73
CA LYS A 71 -0.05 -13.09 19.53
C LYS A 71 0.35 -13.96 20.71
N LYS A 72 -0.61 -14.48 21.48
CA LYS A 72 -0.35 -15.35 22.64
C LYS A 72 0.33 -16.65 22.21
N ARG A 73 -0.20 -17.29 21.17
CA ARG A 73 0.32 -18.55 20.62
C ARG A 73 1.77 -18.38 20.16
N VAL A 74 2.05 -17.35 19.37
CA VAL A 74 3.38 -17.05 18.83
C VAL A 74 4.36 -16.68 19.94
N LYS A 75 3.96 -15.86 20.92
CA LYS A 75 4.81 -15.52 22.08
C LYS A 75 5.27 -16.77 22.83
N GLN A 76 4.36 -17.72 23.07
CA GLN A 76 4.70 -18.98 23.72
C GLN A 76 5.64 -19.83 22.85
N LEU A 77 5.32 -19.99 21.56
CA LEU A 77 6.13 -20.77 20.63
C LEU A 77 7.55 -20.21 20.50
N TYR A 78 7.68 -18.89 20.37
CA TYR A 78 8.96 -18.21 20.22
C TYR A 78 9.79 -18.30 21.51
N LYS A 79 9.16 -18.20 22.70
CA LYS A 79 9.82 -18.41 23.98
C LYS A 79 10.42 -19.82 24.08
N ASN A 80 9.63 -20.85 23.77
CA ASN A 80 10.08 -22.25 23.79
C ASN A 80 11.25 -22.46 22.83
N TYR A 81 11.16 -21.91 21.61
CA TYR A 81 12.24 -21.95 20.62
C TYR A 81 13.55 -21.35 21.15
N GLN A 82 13.48 -20.18 21.82
CA GLN A 82 14.67 -19.55 22.41
C GLN A 82 15.27 -20.35 23.56
N GLU A 83 14.44 -20.97 24.40
CA GLU A 83 14.91 -21.86 25.48
C GLU A 83 15.61 -23.10 24.91
N GLU A 84 15.06 -23.70 23.86
CA GLU A 84 15.67 -24.86 23.21
C GLU A 84 16.99 -24.53 22.51
N LEU A 85 17.09 -23.38 21.82
CA LEU A 85 18.34 -22.93 21.23
C LEU A 85 19.45 -22.79 22.28
N LYS A 86 19.13 -22.23 23.46
CA LYS A 86 20.09 -22.11 24.56
C LYS A 86 20.54 -23.47 25.09
N ASN A 87 19.65 -24.45 25.12
CA ASN A 87 19.90 -25.76 25.72
C ASN A 87 20.57 -26.75 24.76
N LYS A 88 20.28 -26.70 23.45
CA LYS A 88 20.67 -27.74 22.47
C LYS A 88 21.56 -27.26 21.33
N GLY A 89 21.80 -25.94 21.19
CA GLY A 89 22.70 -25.37 20.18
C GLY A 89 22.18 -25.38 18.74
N GLN A 90 21.30 -26.31 18.34
CA GLN A 90 20.56 -26.33 17.07
C GLN A 90 19.15 -26.91 17.26
N THR A 91 18.17 -26.36 16.56
CA THR A 91 16.79 -26.86 16.54
C THR A 91 16.16 -26.68 15.15
N ASN A 92 15.33 -27.64 14.74
CA ASN A 92 14.58 -27.64 13.47
C ASN A 92 13.10 -27.21 13.65
N ILE A 93 12.73 -26.69 14.83
CA ILE A 93 11.32 -26.45 15.20
C ILE A 93 10.69 -25.29 14.42
N LEU A 94 11.47 -24.30 14.01
CA LEU A 94 10.99 -23.17 13.21
C LEU A 94 11.77 -23.11 11.89
N LEU A 95 11.03 -23.10 10.78
CA LEU A 95 11.58 -22.80 9.46
C LEU A 95 12.18 -21.39 9.48
N LYS A 96 13.39 -21.25 8.93
CA LYS A 96 14.11 -19.96 8.87
C LYS A 96 13.25 -18.84 8.27
N ASP A 97 12.47 -19.18 7.24
CA ASP A 97 11.60 -18.22 6.53
C ASP A 97 10.41 -17.75 7.38
N SER A 98 10.03 -18.50 8.41
CA SER A 98 8.98 -18.12 9.36
C SER A 98 9.52 -17.39 10.60
N LEU A 99 10.84 -17.40 10.83
CA LEU A 99 11.44 -16.76 12.01
C LEU A 99 11.22 -15.24 12.05
N ASP A 100 11.22 -14.58 10.89
CA ASP A 100 10.94 -13.14 10.82
C ASP A 100 9.57 -12.83 11.45
N TYR A 101 8.53 -13.50 10.96
CA TYR A 101 7.16 -13.40 11.49
C TYR A 101 7.11 -13.64 13.00
N TYR A 102 7.61 -14.79 13.47
CA TYR A 102 7.53 -15.13 14.90
C TYR A 102 8.27 -14.12 15.77
N SER A 103 9.45 -13.68 15.34
CA SER A 103 10.26 -12.72 16.09
C SER A 103 9.59 -11.34 16.22
N LYS A 104 8.89 -10.90 15.17
CA LYS A 104 8.17 -9.62 15.16
C LYS A 104 6.88 -9.70 15.97
N VAL A 105 6.07 -10.74 15.80
CA VAL A 105 4.85 -10.94 16.61
C VAL A 105 5.18 -11.02 18.10
N ALA A 106 6.27 -11.70 18.47
CA ALA A 106 6.69 -11.79 19.87
C ALA A 106 7.01 -10.42 20.51
N LYS A 107 7.41 -9.43 19.70
CA LYS A 107 7.74 -8.07 20.12
C LYS A 107 6.56 -7.10 20.09
N LEU A 108 5.43 -7.48 19.50
CA LEU A 108 4.25 -6.61 19.45
C LEU A 108 3.77 -6.25 20.87
N SER A 109 3.51 -4.96 21.05
CA SER A 109 2.80 -4.43 22.21
C SER A 109 1.32 -4.85 22.20
N GLY A 110 0.56 -4.45 23.23
CA GLY A 110 -0.86 -4.83 23.35
C GLY A 110 -1.72 -4.26 22.22
N GLU A 111 -1.52 -2.98 21.89
CA GLU A 111 -2.33 -2.25 20.91
C GLU A 111 -1.97 -2.59 19.45
N GLU A 112 -0.72 -2.97 19.19
CA GLU A 112 -0.28 -3.32 17.85
C GLU A 112 -0.81 -4.69 17.42
N ASN A 113 -1.37 -4.76 16.23
CA ASN A 113 -2.01 -5.97 15.69
C ASN A 113 -1.57 -6.28 14.27
N ARG A 114 -0.41 -5.77 13.84
CA ARG A 114 0.09 -5.96 12.48
C ARG A 114 1.60 -6.12 12.44
N VAL A 115 2.09 -6.91 11.48
CA VAL A 115 3.50 -7.18 11.24
C VAL A 115 3.81 -7.00 9.77
N ILE A 116 4.83 -6.19 9.46
CA ILE A 116 5.41 -6.08 8.12
C ILE A 116 6.59 -7.04 8.05
N LEU A 117 6.65 -7.91 7.04
CA LEU A 117 7.76 -8.85 6.83
C LEU A 117 8.91 -8.18 6.06
N ASP A 118 10.14 -8.67 6.26
CA ASP A 118 11.35 -8.05 5.69
C ASP A 118 11.55 -8.39 4.21
N LYS A 119 10.99 -9.51 3.74
CA LYS A 119 11.13 -9.92 2.34
C LYS A 119 10.25 -9.05 1.46
N GLN A 120 10.88 -8.25 0.60
CA GLN A 120 10.18 -7.45 -0.40
C GLN A 120 9.42 -8.34 -1.39
N VAL A 121 8.22 -7.90 -1.77
CA VAL A 121 7.37 -8.52 -2.78
C VAL A 121 7.73 -7.96 -4.15
N ASN A 122 7.99 -8.85 -5.11
CA ASN A 122 8.20 -8.47 -6.50
C ASN A 122 6.88 -8.33 -7.24
N ARG A 123 6.88 -7.51 -8.31
CA ARG A 123 5.73 -7.33 -9.20
C ARG A 123 5.11 -8.65 -9.66
N ASP A 124 5.93 -9.60 -10.09
CA ASP A 124 5.45 -10.85 -10.68
C ASP A 124 4.83 -11.81 -9.64
N GLU A 125 5.02 -11.55 -8.35
CA GLU A 125 4.35 -12.28 -7.26
C GLU A 125 2.91 -11.80 -7.05
N ILE A 126 2.55 -10.62 -7.56
CA ILE A 126 1.26 -9.96 -7.31
C ILE A 126 0.53 -9.52 -8.58
N LEU A 127 1.16 -9.63 -9.74
CA LEU A 127 0.61 -9.16 -11.00
C LEU A 127 0.69 -10.22 -12.10
N PHE A 128 -0.48 -10.74 -12.46
CA PHE A 128 -0.63 -11.87 -13.37
C PHE A 128 -1.24 -11.43 -14.70
N LYS A 129 -0.84 -12.06 -15.81
CA LYS A 129 -1.42 -11.74 -17.12
C LYS A 129 -2.87 -12.23 -17.18
N VAL A 130 -3.77 -11.36 -17.67
CA VAL A 130 -5.12 -11.78 -18.04
C VAL A 130 -5.07 -12.47 -19.40
N ASP A 131 -5.99 -13.40 -19.65
CA ASP A 131 -6.17 -13.98 -20.98
C ASP A 131 -6.37 -12.85 -22.01
N THR A 132 -5.53 -12.87 -23.05
CA THR A 132 -5.55 -11.89 -24.15
C THR A 132 -6.88 -11.79 -24.90
N SER A 133 -7.75 -12.79 -24.77
CA SER A 133 -9.12 -12.77 -25.30
C SER A 133 -10.06 -11.84 -24.52
N ILE A 134 -9.72 -11.44 -23.29
CA ILE A 134 -10.51 -10.56 -22.42
C ILE A 134 -10.04 -9.10 -22.57
N SER A 135 -8.73 -8.87 -22.49
CA SER A 135 -8.12 -7.56 -22.76
C SER A 135 -6.62 -7.74 -22.99
N LYS A 136 -6.10 -7.19 -24.09
CA LYS A 136 -4.66 -7.22 -24.39
C LYS A 136 -3.82 -6.35 -23.45
N ASP A 137 -4.46 -5.38 -22.78
CA ASP A 137 -3.80 -4.33 -22.00
C ASP A 137 -4.23 -4.34 -20.52
N ALA A 138 -4.51 -5.52 -19.97
CA ALA A 138 -4.91 -5.69 -18.59
C ALA A 138 -4.06 -6.74 -17.85
N TYR A 139 -3.87 -6.51 -16.56
CA TYR A 139 -3.29 -7.48 -15.64
C TYR A 139 -4.25 -7.74 -14.48
N PHE A 140 -4.16 -8.94 -13.92
CA PHE A 140 -4.85 -9.33 -12.70
C PHE A 140 -3.93 -9.08 -11.51
N PHE A 141 -4.32 -8.13 -10.67
CA PHE A 141 -3.61 -7.78 -9.45
C PHE A 141 -4.21 -8.54 -8.27
N GLU A 142 -3.44 -9.45 -7.70
CA GLU A 142 -3.89 -10.40 -6.69
C GLU A 142 -2.75 -10.70 -5.70
N PHE A 143 -3.09 -10.81 -4.43
CA PHE A 143 -2.16 -11.16 -3.37
C PHE A 143 -2.92 -11.65 -2.14
N ASP A 144 -2.24 -12.41 -1.29
CA ASP A 144 -2.80 -12.86 -0.01
C ASP A 144 -2.65 -11.79 1.08
N ASN A 145 -3.58 -11.78 2.02
CA ASN A 145 -3.61 -10.90 3.19
C ASN A 145 -3.64 -9.39 2.83
N SER A 146 -2.51 -8.71 3.00
CA SER A 146 -2.35 -7.27 2.84
C SER A 146 -0.92 -6.98 2.41
N LEU A 147 -0.72 -5.87 1.71
CA LEU A 147 0.60 -5.36 1.36
C LEU A 147 0.81 -4.02 2.06
N HIS A 148 2.01 -3.84 2.60
CA HIS A 148 2.53 -2.53 2.99
C HIS A 148 3.28 -1.94 1.81
N VAL A 149 2.89 -0.76 1.35
CA VAL A 149 3.52 -0.04 0.25
C VAL A 149 4.15 1.24 0.76
N SER A 150 5.45 1.38 0.56
CA SER A 150 6.23 2.57 0.90
C SER A 150 6.65 3.29 -0.37
N TYR A 151 6.52 4.61 -0.40
CA TYR A 151 7.01 5.45 -1.49
C TYR A 151 8.15 6.34 -0.98
N VAL A 152 9.38 5.95 -1.31
CA VAL A 152 10.58 6.47 -0.64
C VAL A 152 11.00 7.87 -1.10
N PHE A 153 10.42 8.36 -2.20
CA PHE A 153 10.76 9.67 -2.77
C PHE A 153 9.91 10.83 -2.24
N LYS A 154 8.96 10.59 -1.31
CA LYS A 154 8.18 11.66 -0.67
C LYS A 154 8.00 11.41 0.81
N LYS A 155 8.31 12.44 1.61
CA LYS A 155 8.06 12.46 3.06
C LYS A 155 6.58 12.64 3.35
N GLU A 156 6.13 12.12 4.48
CA GLU A 156 4.80 12.40 5.00
C GLU A 156 4.60 13.92 5.13
N PRO A 157 3.54 14.49 4.52
CA PRO A 157 3.26 15.92 4.64
C PRO A 157 2.86 16.27 6.07
N TYR A 158 3.09 17.52 6.46
CA TYR A 158 2.84 17.98 7.83
C TYR A 158 1.40 17.70 8.29
N GLU A 159 0.42 17.95 7.43
CA GLU A 159 -1.00 17.75 7.69
C GLU A 159 -1.32 16.29 8.02
N TYR A 160 -0.72 15.36 7.29
CA TYR A 160 -0.88 13.92 7.55
C TYR A 160 -0.22 13.52 8.87
N THR A 161 1.00 14.00 9.15
CA THR A 161 1.68 13.70 10.42
C THR A 161 0.92 14.26 11.62
N LYS A 162 0.32 15.45 11.48
CA LYS A 162 -0.55 16.04 12.50
C LYS A 162 -1.83 15.23 12.71
N PHE A 163 -2.46 14.77 11.62
CA PHE A 163 -3.62 13.89 11.69
C PHE A 163 -3.31 12.56 12.42
N MET A 164 -2.13 12.00 12.16
CA MET A 164 -1.67 10.75 12.77
C MET A 164 -0.99 10.91 14.14
N ASN A 165 -0.88 12.14 14.67
CA ASN A 165 -0.13 12.48 15.89
C ASN A 165 1.33 11.95 15.86
N LYS A 166 1.99 12.08 14.71
CA LYS A 166 3.39 11.68 14.48
C LYS A 166 4.32 12.88 14.44
N ARG A 167 5.62 12.63 14.61
CA ARG A 167 6.66 13.63 14.35
C ARG A 167 6.72 13.96 12.84
N PRO A 168 6.68 15.24 12.45
CA PRO A 168 6.68 15.63 11.04
C PRO A 168 7.99 15.31 10.33
N TYR A 169 7.91 15.05 9.02
CA TYR A 169 9.03 14.86 8.07
C TYR A 169 10.03 13.74 8.40
N LYS A 170 9.68 12.84 9.32
CA LYS A 170 10.53 11.69 9.68
C LYS A 170 10.40 10.59 8.64
N ASP A 171 9.17 10.13 8.45
CA ASP A 171 8.87 8.94 7.68
C ASP A 171 8.49 9.31 6.23
N ASN A 172 8.69 8.36 5.33
CA ASN A 172 8.19 8.45 3.95
C ASN A 172 6.70 8.12 3.94
N ILE A 173 5.97 8.58 2.92
CA ILE A 173 4.56 8.18 2.80
C ILE A 173 4.48 6.67 2.62
N SER A 174 3.52 6.06 3.30
CA SER A 174 3.24 4.64 3.18
C SER A 174 1.76 4.37 3.41
N SER A 175 1.30 3.28 2.82
CA SER A 175 -0.10 2.86 2.85
C SER A 175 -0.17 1.35 2.92
N ASP A 176 -1.24 0.84 3.52
CA ASP A 176 -1.53 -0.58 3.46
C ASP A 176 -2.69 -0.80 2.47
N ILE A 177 -2.60 -1.87 1.68
CA ILE A 177 -3.62 -2.26 0.72
C ILE A 177 -4.05 -3.71 0.98
N SER A 178 -5.35 -3.96 0.95
CA SER A 178 -5.93 -5.30 1.10
C SER A 178 -7.09 -5.54 0.15
N LEU A 179 -7.37 -6.81 -0.12
CA LEU A 179 -8.46 -7.25 -1.01
C LEU A 179 -9.56 -7.93 -0.16
N PRO A 180 -10.53 -7.17 0.40
CA PRO A 180 -11.44 -7.67 1.43
C PRO A 180 -12.34 -8.83 0.99
N PHE A 181 -12.55 -9.03 -0.32
CA PHE A 181 -13.34 -10.14 -0.85
C PHE A 181 -12.48 -11.35 -1.28
N ASN A 182 -11.17 -11.34 -1.01
CA ASN A 182 -10.21 -12.38 -1.43
C ASN A 182 -10.32 -12.70 -2.93
N LYS A 183 -10.48 -11.65 -3.73
CA LYS A 183 -10.49 -11.73 -5.19
C LYS A 183 -9.46 -10.74 -5.72
N GLY A 184 -8.72 -11.11 -6.76
CA GLY A 184 -7.92 -10.12 -7.48
C GLY A 184 -8.78 -9.05 -8.16
N VAL A 185 -8.13 -7.96 -8.56
CA VAL A 185 -8.73 -6.85 -9.31
C VAL A 185 -8.02 -6.69 -10.64
N THR A 186 -8.78 -6.41 -11.71
CA THR A 186 -8.16 -6.13 -13.01
C THR A 186 -7.68 -4.69 -13.05
N ILE A 187 -6.42 -4.47 -13.41
CA ILE A 187 -5.80 -3.15 -13.55
C ILE A 187 -5.42 -2.86 -15.00
N PHE A 188 -5.40 -1.58 -15.38
CA PHE A 188 -5.09 -1.11 -16.73
C PHE A 188 -3.91 -0.14 -16.75
N LYS A 189 -3.32 0.03 -17.94
CA LYS A 189 -2.15 0.90 -18.17
C LYS A 189 -2.33 2.34 -17.68
N ASN A 190 -3.55 2.88 -17.76
CA ASN A 190 -3.85 4.24 -17.32
C ASN A 190 -3.98 4.38 -15.79
N GLY A 191 -3.89 3.29 -15.03
CA GLY A 191 -4.04 3.26 -13.58
C GLY A 191 -5.47 3.05 -13.08
N SER A 192 -6.44 2.88 -13.99
CA SER A 192 -7.80 2.46 -13.63
C SER A 192 -7.85 0.97 -13.24
N TYR A 193 -8.88 0.59 -12.49
CA TYR A 193 -9.09 -0.79 -12.05
C TYR A 193 -10.59 -1.14 -11.94
N TYR A 194 -10.96 -2.39 -12.25
CA TYR A 194 -12.32 -2.91 -12.09
C TYR A 194 -12.50 -3.60 -10.73
N PHE A 195 -13.76 -3.66 -10.25
CA PHE A 195 -14.10 -4.07 -8.89
C PHE A 195 -13.45 -3.18 -7.82
N GLY A 196 -13.53 -1.86 -7.98
CA GLY A 196 -12.88 -0.93 -7.05
C GLY A 196 -13.34 -1.00 -5.59
N GLU A 197 -14.50 -1.62 -5.33
CA GLU A 197 -14.94 -1.93 -3.95
C GLU A 197 -14.08 -3.00 -3.25
N ASN A 198 -13.28 -3.73 -4.01
CA ASN A 198 -12.40 -4.79 -3.54
C ASN A 198 -10.96 -4.31 -3.30
N ILE A 199 -10.72 -3.00 -3.29
CA ILE A 199 -9.47 -2.43 -2.79
C ILE A 199 -9.80 -1.67 -1.51
N PHE A 200 -9.23 -2.12 -0.39
CA PHE A 200 -9.29 -1.40 0.87
C PHE A 200 -7.94 -0.76 1.17
N LEU A 201 -7.96 0.53 1.47
CA LEU A 201 -6.77 1.35 1.67
C LEU A 201 -6.71 1.83 3.12
N GLU A 202 -5.51 1.75 3.70
CA GLU A 202 -5.18 2.32 5.01
C GLU A 202 -3.95 3.22 4.88
N GLY A 203 -3.66 4.02 5.90
CA GLY A 203 -2.48 4.88 5.90
C GLY A 203 -2.63 6.13 5.02
N TYR A 204 -1.57 6.49 4.29
CA TYR A 204 -1.52 7.76 3.54
C TYR A 204 -2.60 7.84 2.46
N TRP A 205 -2.79 6.78 1.66
CA TRP A 205 -3.79 6.75 0.60
C TRP A 205 -5.22 6.86 1.14
N ALA A 206 -5.52 6.27 2.30
CA ALA A 206 -6.83 6.43 2.92
C ALA A 206 -7.12 7.91 3.27
N TRP A 207 -6.09 8.68 3.61
CA TRP A 207 -6.17 10.10 3.92
C TRP A 207 -6.15 10.98 2.65
N SER A 208 -5.29 10.66 1.67
CA SER A 208 -5.03 11.50 0.49
C SER A 208 -5.89 11.18 -0.72
N GLU A 209 -6.43 9.97 -0.91
CA GLU A 209 -7.22 9.60 -2.10
C GLU A 209 -8.70 10.05 -1.92
N LYS A 210 -8.89 11.36 -1.72
CA LYS A 210 -10.20 12.01 -1.61
C LYS A 210 -10.56 12.70 -2.92
N LEU A 211 -11.84 13.03 -3.09
CA LEU A 211 -12.32 13.74 -4.27
C LEU A 211 -11.56 15.04 -4.57
N SER A 212 -11.10 15.74 -3.53
CA SER A 212 -10.33 17.00 -3.63
C SER A 212 -8.93 16.84 -4.23
N THR A 213 -8.40 15.63 -4.25
CA THR A 213 -7.01 15.29 -4.62
C THR A 213 -6.97 14.22 -5.71
N MET A 214 -8.13 13.81 -6.23
CA MET A 214 -8.22 12.93 -7.38
C MET A 214 -7.67 13.61 -8.64
N LEU A 215 -6.93 12.84 -9.42
CA LEU A 215 -6.50 13.20 -10.76
C LEU A 215 -7.29 12.37 -11.78
N PRO A 216 -7.53 12.91 -12.99
CA PRO A 216 -8.18 12.13 -14.03
C PRO A 216 -7.28 10.99 -14.49
N PHE A 217 -7.88 9.86 -14.90
CA PHE A 217 -7.11 8.69 -15.36
C PHE A 217 -6.24 8.94 -16.59
N ASN A 218 -6.51 10.00 -17.36
CA ASN A 218 -5.69 10.43 -18.49
C ASN A 218 -4.67 11.53 -18.12
N TYR A 219 -4.47 11.85 -16.83
CA TYR A 219 -3.43 12.78 -16.41
C TYR A 219 -2.05 12.28 -16.87
N ASP A 220 -1.30 13.13 -17.57
CA ASP A 220 0.10 12.90 -17.94
C ASP A 220 0.97 13.95 -17.23
N PRO A 221 1.96 13.54 -16.42
CA PRO A 221 2.86 14.48 -15.75
C PRO A 221 3.80 15.25 -16.71
N LYS A 222 3.81 14.94 -18.01
CA LYS A 222 4.62 15.62 -19.04
C LYS A 222 3.90 16.76 -19.76
N ASP A 223 2.58 16.89 -19.60
CA ASP A 223 1.75 17.96 -20.19
C ASP A 223 1.77 19.26 -19.35
#